data_AF-G7WM92-F1
#
_entry.id   AF-G7WM92-F1
#
_cell.length_a   1.000
_cell.length_b   1.000
_cell.length_c   1.000
_cell.angle_alpha   90.00
_cell.angle_beta   90.00
_cell.angle_gamma   90.00
#
_symmetry.space_group_name_H-M   'P 1'
#
loop_
_entity.id
_entity.type
_entity.pdbx_description
1 polymer ?
#
loop_
_entity_poly.entity_id
_entity_poly.type
_entity_poly.pdbx_seq_one_letter_code
_entity_poly.pdbx_strand_id
1 'polypeptide(L)'
;MTTIRVVAHCLLNPETRLRGLPPVPFAPEPPIIQLPCPEAGHLGLDRWEVTKNQIDVPSYRRYCRQVFAHQADLIELLAKKGHKIEVVGVAKSPSCGAASTTEGYTGGRIRPQEHDHVSGMGIFMEEVALELGKRGVPFRLREAGGGE
;
A
#
# COMPACT_ATOMS: atom_id res chain seq x y z
N MET A 1 31.42 -12.96 -1.28
CA MET A 1 30.12 -12.68 -0.63
C MET A 1 29.43 -11.58 -1.42
N THR A 2 28.25 -11.86 -1.95
CA THR A 2 27.49 -10.90 -2.77
C THR A 2 26.50 -10.14 -1.90
N THR A 3 26.37 -8.84 -2.12
CA THR A 3 25.30 -8.02 -1.52
C THR A 3 24.05 -8.12 -2.37
N ILE A 4 22.93 -8.49 -1.75
CA ILE A 4 21.60 -8.52 -2.37
C ILE A 4 20.85 -7.26 -1.93
N ARG A 5 20.32 -6.52 -2.89
CA ARG A 5 19.55 -5.30 -2.64
C ARG A 5 18.08 -5.63 -2.54
N VAL A 6 17.46 -5.33 -1.41
CA VAL A 6 16.02 -5.47 -1.17
C VAL A 6 15.40 -4.09 -1.31
N VAL A 7 14.72 -3.84 -2.42
CA VAL A 7 14.46 -2.48 -2.92
C VAL A 7 12.97 -2.17 -2.89
N ALA A 8 12.58 -1.00 -2.37
CA ALA A 8 11.20 -0.51 -2.45
C ALA A 8 10.68 -0.49 -3.90
N HIS A 9 9.45 -0.98 -4.09
CA HIS A 9 8.87 -1.25 -5.41
C HIS A 9 9.06 -0.12 -6.44
N CYS A 10 8.73 1.11 -6.04
CA CYS A 10 8.67 2.26 -6.94
C CYS A 10 10.04 2.78 -7.41
N LEU A 11 11.14 2.29 -6.81
CA LEU A 11 12.48 2.55 -7.32
C LEU A 11 12.82 1.73 -8.57
N LEU A 12 12.19 0.56 -8.74
CA LEU A 12 12.39 -0.29 -9.93
C LEU A 12 11.20 -0.25 -10.90
N ASN A 13 10.01 0.08 -10.40
CA ASN A 13 8.81 0.27 -11.22
C ASN A 13 8.08 1.56 -10.80
N PRO A 14 8.42 2.71 -11.43
CA PRO A 14 7.85 4.01 -11.13
C PRO A 14 6.32 4.10 -11.23
N GLU A 15 5.66 3.21 -11.98
CA GLU A 15 4.20 3.18 -12.11
C GLU A 15 3.47 2.87 -10.79
N THR A 16 4.18 2.35 -9.79
CA THR A 16 3.62 2.16 -8.42
C THR A 16 3.78 3.36 -7.50
N ARG A 17 4.48 4.41 -7.97
CA ARG A 17 4.61 5.68 -7.25
C ARG A 17 3.27 6.42 -7.27
N LEU A 18 3.10 7.36 -6.36
CA LEU A 18 1.95 8.26 -6.41
C LEU A 18 1.94 9.03 -7.75
N ARG A 19 0.77 9.08 -8.40
CA ARG A 19 0.58 9.81 -9.66
C ARG A 19 0.99 11.28 -9.50
N GLY A 20 1.75 11.80 -10.47
CA GLY A 20 2.22 13.17 -10.47
C GLY A 20 3.56 13.41 -9.76
N LEU A 21 4.10 12.42 -9.02
CA LEU A 21 5.46 12.51 -8.50
C LEU A 21 6.48 12.02 -9.54
N PRO A 22 7.64 12.71 -9.70
CA PRO A 22 8.68 12.24 -10.59
C PRO A 22 9.29 10.92 -10.09
N PRO A 23 9.80 10.07 -10.99
CA PRO A 23 10.62 8.92 -10.62
C PRO A 23 11.82 9.33 -9.77
N VAL A 24 12.25 8.44 -8.88
CA VAL A 24 13.49 8.63 -8.11
C VAL A 24 14.61 7.94 -8.88
N PRO A 25 15.67 8.65 -9.29
CA PRO A 25 16.80 8.04 -9.99
C PRO A 25 17.45 6.95 -9.11
N PHE A 26 17.33 5.70 -9.55
CA PHE A 26 17.93 4.56 -8.90
C PHE A 26 18.08 3.41 -9.92
N ALA A 27 19.32 3.00 -10.18
CA ALA A 27 19.65 1.96 -11.15
C ALA A 27 20.60 0.93 -10.50
N PRO A 28 20.08 0.02 -9.66
CA PRO A 28 20.90 -1.01 -9.05
C PRO A 28 21.21 -2.11 -10.06
N GLU A 29 22.38 -2.72 -9.92
CA GLU A 29 22.71 -3.97 -10.61
C GLU A 29 22.28 -5.19 -9.77
N PRO A 30 21.87 -6.31 -10.41
CA PRO A 30 21.58 -7.57 -9.72
C PRO A 30 22.75 -8.06 -8.85
N PRO A 31 22.47 -8.83 -7.77
CA PRO A 31 21.18 -9.41 -7.40
C PRO A 31 20.26 -8.46 -6.61
N ILE A 32 18.97 -8.48 -6.94
CA ILE A 32 17.93 -7.60 -6.38
C ILE A 32 16.69 -8.41 -6.00
N ILE A 33 16.06 -8.05 -4.89
CA ILE A 33 14.71 -8.48 -4.48
C ILE A 33 13.84 -7.21 -4.46
N GLN A 34 12.80 -7.16 -5.30
CA GLN A 34 11.86 -6.05 -5.28
C GLN A 34 10.81 -6.26 -4.19
N LEU A 35 10.71 -5.33 -3.23
CA LEU A 35 9.64 -5.32 -2.22
C LEU A 35 8.29 -4.99 -2.85
N PRO A 36 7.16 -5.52 -2.33
CA PRO A 36 5.83 -5.03 -2.71
C PRO A 36 5.67 -3.58 -2.29
N CYS A 37 4.86 -2.81 -3.04
CA CYS A 37 4.46 -1.46 -2.62
C CYS A 37 3.28 -1.56 -1.64
N PRO A 38 3.46 -1.26 -0.34
CA PRO A 38 2.37 -1.40 0.62
C PRO A 38 1.25 -0.40 0.34
N GLU A 39 1.57 0.82 -0.10
CA GLU A 39 0.57 1.84 -0.42
C GLU A 39 -0.25 1.47 -1.66
N ALA A 40 0.41 1.03 -2.75
CA ALA A 40 -0.32 0.66 -3.95
C ALA A 40 -1.21 -0.58 -3.72
N GLY A 41 -0.73 -1.56 -2.95
CA GLY A 41 -1.50 -2.76 -2.66
C GLY A 41 -2.61 -2.57 -1.61
N HIS A 42 -2.50 -1.58 -0.73
CA HIS A 42 -3.52 -1.31 0.30
C HIS A 42 -4.50 -0.20 -0.09
N LEU A 43 -4.01 0.87 -0.72
CA LEU A 43 -4.78 2.08 -1.04
C LEU A 43 -5.13 2.18 -2.52
N GLY A 44 -4.52 1.34 -3.37
CA GLY A 44 -4.70 1.39 -4.82
C GLY A 44 -3.77 2.38 -5.52
N LEU A 45 -3.78 2.34 -6.86
CA LEU A 45 -2.96 3.22 -7.70
C LEU A 45 -3.57 4.62 -7.87
N ASP A 46 -4.89 4.74 -7.78
CA ASP A 46 -5.63 6.01 -7.84
C ASP A 46 -5.73 6.73 -6.48
N ARG A 47 -4.92 6.29 -5.49
CA ARG A 47 -4.88 6.90 -4.16
C ARG A 47 -4.37 8.34 -4.21
N TRP A 48 -4.71 9.07 -3.17
CA TRP A 48 -4.16 10.39 -2.86
C TRP A 48 -2.83 10.27 -2.10
N GLU A 49 -2.09 11.38 -2.02
CA GLU A 49 -0.95 11.46 -1.10
C GLU A 49 -1.42 11.29 0.35
N VAL A 50 -0.70 10.48 1.11
CA VAL A 50 -0.95 10.22 2.52
C VAL A 50 0.30 10.50 3.34
N THR A 51 0.10 10.85 4.61
CA THR A 51 1.18 10.98 5.60
C THR A 51 1.19 9.77 6.53
N LYS A 52 2.30 9.57 7.26
CA LYS A 52 2.44 8.43 8.18
C LYS A 52 1.32 8.40 9.21
N ASN A 53 0.94 9.53 9.82
CA ASN A 53 -0.15 9.57 10.81
C ASN A 53 -1.53 9.19 10.25
N GLN A 54 -1.75 9.26 8.94
CA GLN A 54 -3.02 8.86 8.31
C GLN A 54 -3.09 7.35 8.06
N ILE A 55 -1.95 6.70 7.83
CA ILE A 55 -1.87 5.26 7.53
C ILE A 55 -1.33 4.44 8.70
N ASP A 56 -0.82 5.08 9.76
CA ASP A 56 -0.36 4.42 10.98
C ASP A 56 -1.56 3.94 11.82
N VAL A 57 -2.25 2.94 11.27
CA VAL A 57 -3.41 2.28 11.86
C VAL A 57 -3.16 0.78 11.99
N PRO A 58 -3.79 0.08 12.96
CA PRO A 58 -3.53 -1.34 13.19
C PRO A 58 -3.74 -2.24 11.97
N SER A 59 -4.74 -1.94 11.12
CA SER A 59 -5.03 -2.69 9.89
C SER A 59 -3.88 -2.58 8.88
N TYR A 60 -3.38 -1.37 8.62
CA TYR A 60 -2.27 -1.16 7.70
C TYR A 60 -0.98 -1.80 8.20
N ARG A 61 -0.66 -1.69 9.50
CA ARG A 61 0.49 -2.39 10.09
C ARG A 61 0.38 -3.90 9.96
N ARG A 62 -0.80 -4.48 10.13
CA ARG A 62 -1.04 -5.92 9.89
C ARG A 62 -0.80 -6.28 8.43
N TYR A 63 -1.35 -5.49 7.51
CA TYR A 63 -1.14 -5.67 6.07
C TYR A 63 0.35 -5.64 5.69
N CYS A 64 1.11 -4.63 6.15
CA CYS A 64 2.55 -4.53 5.88
C CYS A 64 3.33 -5.76 6.37
N ARG A 65 3.02 -6.28 7.57
CA ARG A 65 3.65 -7.52 8.08
C ARG A 65 3.30 -8.72 7.22
N GLN A 66 2.03 -8.86 6.82
CA GLN A 66 1.57 -9.97 6.02
C GLN A 66 2.25 -10.01 4.64
N VAL A 67 2.33 -8.88 3.94
CA VAL A 67 2.94 -8.84 2.60
C VAL A 67 4.45 -9.00 2.64
N PHE A 68 5.12 -8.54 3.70
CA PHE A 68 6.57 -8.69 3.85
C PHE A 68 7.00 -10.11 4.27
N ALA A 69 6.14 -10.86 4.99
CA ALA A 69 6.49 -12.17 5.54
C ALA A 69 7.09 -13.12 4.49
N HIS A 70 6.48 -13.22 3.31
CA HIS A 70 6.97 -14.09 2.24
C HIS A 70 8.40 -13.73 1.76
N GLN A 71 8.75 -12.45 1.76
CA GLN A 71 10.09 -12.02 1.37
C GLN A 71 11.09 -12.15 2.51
N ALA A 72 10.64 -11.94 3.75
CA ALA A 72 11.45 -12.13 4.94
C ALA A 72 12.00 -13.56 5.03
N ASP A 73 11.18 -14.57 4.76
CA ASP A 73 11.58 -15.99 4.76
C ASP A 73 12.71 -16.25 3.75
N LEU A 74 12.58 -15.73 2.52
CA LEU A 74 13.62 -15.87 1.49
C LEU A 74 14.91 -15.12 1.86
N ILE A 75 14.78 -13.88 2.35
CA ILE A 75 15.92 -13.05 2.78
C ILE A 75 16.69 -13.75 3.91
N GLU A 76 15.99 -14.39 4.85
CA GLU A 76 16.61 -15.14 5.94
C GLU A 76 17.45 -16.31 5.41
N LEU A 77 16.92 -17.10 4.46
CA LEU A 77 17.64 -18.20 3.83
C LEU A 77 18.88 -17.73 3.05
N LEU A 78 18.77 -16.60 2.34
CA LEU A 78 19.89 -15.99 1.62
C LEU A 78 20.97 -15.50 2.60
N ALA A 79 20.58 -14.87 3.70
CA ALA A 79 21.50 -14.45 4.75
C ALA A 79 22.22 -15.65 5.39
N LYS A 80 21.50 -16.75 5.67
CA LYS A 80 22.08 -18.02 6.17
C LYS A 80 23.12 -18.63 5.20
N LYS A 81 23.03 -18.33 3.90
CA LYS A 81 24.02 -18.72 2.88
C LYS A 81 25.22 -17.77 2.77
N GLY A 82 25.29 -16.73 3.62
CA GLY A 82 26.40 -15.78 3.66
C GLY A 82 26.27 -14.60 2.69
N HIS A 83 25.08 -14.34 2.15
CA HIS A 83 24.83 -13.10 1.41
C HIS A 83 24.68 -11.92 2.38
N LYS A 84 25.13 -10.73 1.96
CA LYS A 84 24.85 -9.48 2.68
C LYS A 84 23.53 -8.91 2.16
N ILE A 85 22.69 -8.38 3.05
CA ILE A 85 21.39 -7.81 2.69
C ILE A 85 21.45 -6.29 2.87
N GLU A 86 21.14 -5.54 1.81
CA GLU A 86 21.00 -4.09 1.82
C GLU A 86 19.54 -3.73 1.51
N VAL A 87 18.83 -3.11 2.45
CA VAL A 87 17.43 -2.68 2.24
C VAL A 87 17.40 -1.23 1.81
N VAL A 88 16.79 -0.94 0.66
CA VAL A 88 16.74 0.39 0.05
C VAL A 88 15.31 0.91 0.05
N GLY A 89 15.07 1.91 0.91
CA GLY A 89 13.81 2.64 0.99
C GLY A 89 13.77 3.90 0.11
N VAL A 90 12.69 4.67 0.25
CA VAL A 90 12.45 5.92 -0.47
C VAL A 90 12.36 7.06 0.53
N ALA A 91 13.23 8.05 0.43
CA ALA A 91 13.22 9.20 1.34
C ALA A 91 11.85 9.88 1.40
N LYS A 92 11.43 10.29 2.61
CA LYS A 92 10.16 10.95 2.92
C LYS A 92 8.89 10.14 2.61
N SER A 93 9.00 8.90 2.13
CA SER A 93 7.82 8.04 1.96
C SER A 93 7.19 7.72 3.32
N PRO A 94 5.86 7.77 3.46
CA PRO A 94 5.19 7.45 4.71
C PRO A 94 5.27 5.95 5.05
N SER A 95 5.55 5.09 4.06
CA SER A 95 5.67 3.65 4.25
C SER A 95 7.10 3.12 4.06
N CYS A 96 7.82 3.61 3.05
CA CYS A 96 9.13 3.09 2.65
C CYS A 96 10.29 4.01 3.08
N GLY A 97 10.04 5.01 3.93
CA GLY A 97 11.05 5.88 4.48
C GLY A 97 12.02 5.15 5.41
N ALA A 98 13.25 4.92 4.97
CA ALA A 98 14.26 4.21 5.78
C ALA A 98 14.91 5.10 6.85
N ALA A 99 15.02 6.41 6.58
CA ALA A 99 15.64 7.39 7.49
C ALA A 99 14.81 8.68 7.66
N SER A 100 13.77 8.88 6.85
CA SER A 100 12.89 10.04 6.89
C SER A 100 11.49 9.68 6.41
N THR A 101 10.48 10.32 6.99
CA THR A 101 9.06 10.15 6.69
C THR A 101 8.36 11.50 6.70
N THR A 102 7.10 11.54 6.26
CA THR A 102 6.23 12.73 6.33
C THR A 102 5.12 12.50 7.37
N GLU A 103 4.86 13.50 8.21
CA GLU A 103 3.78 13.54 9.22
C GLU A 103 3.05 14.89 9.13
N GLY A 104 1.81 14.94 9.61
CA GLY A 104 0.92 16.10 9.52
C GLY A 104 -0.30 15.81 8.64
N TYR A 105 -0.84 16.83 7.98
CA TYR A 105 -2.06 16.74 7.17
C TYR A 105 -3.27 16.28 7.99
N THR A 106 -4.00 17.26 8.57
CA THR A 106 -5.10 17.03 9.53
C THR A 106 -6.29 16.24 8.96
N GLY A 107 -6.32 15.97 7.65
CA GLY A 107 -7.43 15.32 6.97
C GLY A 107 -8.61 16.27 6.74
N GLY A 108 -9.70 15.72 6.21
CA GLY A 108 -10.89 16.48 5.81
C GLY A 108 -10.99 16.67 4.29
N ARG A 109 -11.94 17.50 3.84
CA ARG A 109 -12.08 17.83 2.42
C ARG A 109 -10.93 18.74 2.01
N ILE A 110 -10.07 18.23 1.14
CA ILE A 110 -8.84 18.89 0.70
C ILE A 110 -9.19 20.18 -0.07
N ARG A 111 -10.23 20.09 -0.91
CA ARG A 111 -10.99 21.11 -1.65
C ARG A 111 -12.17 20.40 -2.35
N PRO A 112 -13.18 21.13 -2.87
CA PRO A 112 -14.12 20.54 -3.82
C PRO A 112 -13.35 19.95 -5.00
N GLN A 113 -13.56 18.66 -5.26
CA GLN A 113 -13.06 17.97 -6.44
C GLN A 113 -14.25 17.55 -7.28
N GLU A 114 -14.09 17.59 -8.59
CA GLU A 114 -15.06 17.02 -9.51
C GLU A 114 -15.13 15.51 -9.30
N HIS A 115 -16.34 15.03 -9.04
CA HIS A 115 -16.68 13.62 -8.94
C HIS A 115 -18.16 13.48 -9.25
N ASP A 116 -18.53 12.33 -9.78
CA ASP A 116 -19.91 12.00 -10.09
C ASP A 116 -20.48 11.08 -9.01
N HIS A 117 -21.74 11.32 -8.65
CA HIS A 117 -22.54 10.34 -7.94
C HIS A 117 -23.05 9.32 -8.96
N VAL A 118 -22.48 8.11 -8.92
CA VAL A 118 -22.86 6.99 -9.81
C VAL A 118 -23.68 5.96 -9.06
N SER A 119 -24.58 5.27 -9.78
CA SER A 119 -25.33 4.14 -9.22
C SER A 119 -24.39 2.96 -8.94
N GLY A 120 -24.38 2.45 -7.72
CA GLY A 120 -23.57 1.30 -7.32
C GLY A 120 -23.51 1.11 -5.81
N MET A 121 -23.04 -0.06 -5.37
CA MET A 121 -22.74 -0.31 -3.96
C MET A 121 -21.33 0.19 -3.62
N GLY A 122 -21.14 0.64 -2.38
CA GLY A 122 -19.79 0.79 -1.85
C GLY A 122 -19.12 -0.57 -1.66
N ILE A 123 -17.80 -0.66 -1.89
CA ILE A 123 -17.03 -1.92 -1.88
C ILE A 123 -17.30 -2.78 -0.62
N PHE A 124 -17.36 -2.16 0.56
CA PHE A 124 -17.64 -2.93 1.78
C PHE A 124 -19.07 -3.50 1.79
N MET A 125 -20.07 -2.80 1.23
CA MET A 125 -21.43 -3.33 1.11
C MET A 125 -21.49 -4.48 0.09
N GLU A 126 -20.68 -4.44 -0.97
CA GLU A 126 -20.51 -5.56 -1.89
C GLU A 126 -19.98 -6.80 -1.13
N GLU A 127 -18.90 -6.64 -0.36
CA GLU A 127 -18.31 -7.72 0.44
C GLU A 127 -19.29 -8.26 1.50
N VAL A 128 -20.07 -7.39 2.15
CA VAL A 128 -21.12 -7.79 3.11
C VAL A 128 -22.18 -8.62 2.42
N ALA A 129 -22.69 -8.17 1.27
CA ALA A 129 -23.71 -8.89 0.51
C ALA A 129 -23.20 -10.27 0.05
N LEU A 130 -21.96 -10.32 -0.44
CA LEU A 130 -21.29 -11.55 -0.85
C LEU A 130 -21.13 -12.53 0.32
N GLU A 131 -20.65 -12.05 1.47
CA GLU A 131 -20.42 -12.90 2.65
C GLU A 131 -21.73 -13.42 3.28
N LEU A 132 -22.76 -12.59 3.37
CA LEU A 132 -24.09 -13.02 3.85
C LEU A 132 -24.74 -14.02 2.89
N GLY A 133 -24.61 -13.80 1.59
CA GLY A 133 -25.07 -14.72 0.55
C GLY A 133 -24.38 -16.08 0.64
N LYS A 134 -23.05 -16.11 0.79
CA LYS A 134 -22.26 -17.35 0.99
C LYS A 134 -22.72 -18.15 2.21
N ARG A 135 -23.25 -17.48 3.24
CA ARG A 135 -23.73 -18.10 4.49
C ARG A 135 -25.23 -18.44 4.47
N GLY A 136 -25.95 -18.14 3.39
CA GLY A 136 -27.39 -18.36 3.29
C GLY A 136 -28.22 -17.52 4.26
N VAL A 137 -27.68 -16.39 4.74
CA VAL A 137 -28.40 -15.48 5.65
C VAL A 137 -29.35 -14.62 4.83
N PRO A 138 -30.68 -14.60 5.10
CA PRO A 138 -31.59 -13.68 4.42
C PRO A 138 -31.35 -12.23 4.88
N PHE A 139 -31.16 -11.30 3.94
CA PHE A 139 -30.94 -9.88 4.25
C PHE A 139 -31.63 -8.94 3.25
N ARG A 140 -31.75 -7.67 3.62
CA ARG A 140 -32.14 -6.56 2.73
C ARG A 140 -31.18 -5.41 2.94
N LEU A 141 -30.66 -4.84 1.86
CA LEU A 141 -29.86 -3.61 1.90
C LEU A 141 -30.77 -2.40 1.75
N ARG A 142 -30.47 -1.34 2.49
CA ARG A 142 -31.12 -0.03 2.36
C ARG A 142 -30.07 1.04 2.62
N GLU A 143 -30.16 2.13 1.87
CA GLU A 143 -29.35 3.32 2.10
C GLU A 143 -30.10 4.30 3.01
N ALA A 144 -29.41 4.92 3.95
CA ALA A 144 -29.98 5.96 4.81
C ALA A 144 -29.75 7.34 4.18
N GLY A 145 -30.74 8.22 4.20
CA GLY A 145 -30.61 9.59 3.72
C GLY A 145 -30.72 9.76 2.19
N GLY A 146 -30.86 8.67 1.43
CA GLY A 146 -31.45 8.73 0.09
C GLY A 146 -32.96 8.85 0.24
N GLY A 147 -33.54 9.98 -0.16
CA GLY A 147 -34.99 10.14 -0.16
C GLY A 147 -35.70 9.11 -1.05
N GLU A 148 -37.01 8.97 -0.87
CA GLU A 148 -37.89 8.61 -1.99
C GLU A 148 -37.82 9.68 -3.09
#